data_AF-A0A5J5K126-F1
#
_entry.id   AF-A0A5J5K126-F1
#
_cell.length_a   1.000
_cell.length_b   1.000
_cell.length_c   1.000
_cell.angle_alpha   90.00
_cell.angle_beta   90.00
_cell.angle_gamma   90.00
#
_symmetry.space_group_name_H-M   'P 1'
#
loop_
_entity.id
_entity.type
_entity.pdbx_description
1 polymer ?
#
loop_
_entity_poly.entity_id
_entity_poly.type
_entity_poly.pdbx_seq_one_letter_code
_entity_poly.pdbx_strand_id
1 'polypeptide(L)'
;MMYRSGWAAKPGRTRVLAIQISRDGFEWALAHSSPSHPGPGEDQRAWATRLRESPVRIQWDPERDARLNPLPYRSIQIGLSGEAVDRYVDEWTASITDITAALGALRAGRAAPPAERPYPLPSGLAGVIGPRRTPSGPAVADHSGGRPGVAAPVSG
;
A
#
# COMPACT_ATOMS: atom_id res chain seq x y z
N MET A 1 -4.23 -6.22 -2.65
CA MET A 1 -3.98 -6.55 -4.10
C MET A 1 -4.59 -7.87 -4.60
N MET A 2 -4.52 -8.98 -3.85
CA MET A 2 -4.96 -10.33 -4.31
C MET A 2 -6.44 -10.41 -4.68
N TYR A 3 -7.30 -9.68 -3.96
CA TYR A 3 -8.72 -9.56 -4.27
C TYR A 3 -9.01 -9.16 -5.73
N ARG A 4 -8.29 -8.16 -6.27
CA ARG A 4 -8.53 -7.67 -7.64
C ARG A 4 -8.22 -8.74 -8.69
N SER A 5 -7.12 -9.48 -8.51
CA SER A 5 -6.77 -10.63 -9.35
C SER A 5 -7.67 -11.85 -9.16
N GLY A 6 -8.52 -11.86 -8.12
CA GLY A 6 -9.29 -13.03 -7.72
C GLY A 6 -8.40 -14.18 -7.28
N TRP A 7 -7.23 -13.90 -6.69
CA TRP A 7 -6.26 -14.90 -6.25
C TRP A 7 -5.83 -15.86 -7.38
N ALA A 8 -5.52 -15.31 -8.55
CA ALA A 8 -5.19 -16.08 -9.74
C ALA A 8 -6.27 -17.07 -10.23
N ALA A 9 -7.54 -16.90 -9.81
CA ALA A 9 -8.64 -17.79 -10.21
C ALA A 9 -9.49 -17.23 -11.37
N LYS A 10 -9.23 -16.01 -11.84
CA LYS A 10 -10.02 -15.38 -12.92
C LYS A 10 -9.45 -15.72 -14.30
N PRO A 11 -10.31 -15.95 -15.33
CA PRO A 11 -9.85 -16.07 -16.71
C PRO A 11 -8.98 -14.88 -17.13
N GLY A 12 -7.86 -15.16 -17.81
CA GLY A 12 -6.88 -14.14 -18.21
C GLY A 12 -6.05 -13.54 -17.06
N ARG A 13 -6.23 -13.99 -15.82
CA ARG A 13 -5.47 -13.56 -14.63
C ARG A 13 -5.19 -14.78 -13.75
N THR A 14 -4.45 -15.74 -14.30
CA THR A 14 -4.21 -17.06 -13.68
C THR A 14 -2.82 -17.24 -13.11
N ARG A 15 -1.98 -16.20 -13.19
CA ARG A 15 -0.60 -16.19 -12.71
C ARG A 15 -0.34 -14.96 -11.85
N VAL A 16 0.45 -15.15 -10.80
CA VAL A 16 1.00 -14.05 -10.00
C VAL A 16 2.52 -14.18 -9.97
N LEU A 17 3.19 -13.11 -10.38
CA LEU A 17 4.64 -13.04 -10.42
C LEU A 17 5.13 -12.14 -9.28
N ALA A 18 6.10 -12.63 -8.52
CA ALA A 18 6.92 -11.80 -7.65
C ALA A 18 8.07 -11.26 -8.50
N ILE A 19 8.24 -9.95 -8.50
CA ILE A 19 9.31 -9.28 -9.24
C ILE A 19 10.23 -8.64 -8.23
N GLN A 20 11.48 -9.07 -8.23
CA GLN A 20 12.52 -8.46 -7.43
C GLN A 20 13.16 -7.34 -8.23
N ILE A 21 13.17 -6.14 -7.66
CA ILE A 21 13.83 -4.98 -8.26
C ILE A 21 14.96 -4.47 -7.37
N SER A 22 15.93 -3.78 -7.96
CA SER A 22 16.98 -3.10 -7.23
C SER A 22 16.39 -2.04 -6.28
N ARG A 23 17.06 -1.85 -5.14
CA ARG A 23 16.68 -0.80 -4.19
C ARG A 23 16.78 0.58 -4.84
N ASP A 24 17.87 0.84 -5.54
CA ASP A 24 18.12 2.14 -6.18
C ASP A 24 17.06 2.43 -7.26
N GLY A 25 16.63 1.42 -8.02
CA GLY A 25 15.54 1.54 -8.98
C GLY A 25 14.19 1.84 -8.32
N PHE A 26 13.89 1.18 -7.20
CA PHE A 26 12.68 1.47 -6.42
C PHE A 26 12.69 2.90 -5.88
N GLU A 27 13.79 3.34 -5.28
CA GLU A 27 13.92 4.70 -4.73
C GLU A 27 13.91 5.76 -5.82
N TRP A 28 14.52 5.50 -6.97
CA TRP A 28 14.41 6.34 -8.16
C TRP A 28 12.94 6.50 -8.57
N ALA A 29 12.18 5.40 -8.62
CA ALA A 29 10.77 5.44 -8.99
C ALA A 29 9.95 6.29 -8.01
N LEU A 30 10.22 6.19 -6.70
CA LEU A 30 9.57 7.04 -5.69
C LEU A 30 9.94 8.51 -5.86
N ALA A 31 11.20 8.82 -6.14
CA ALA A 31 11.69 10.18 -6.32
C ALA A 31 11.11 10.88 -7.56
N HIS A 32 10.82 10.12 -8.62
CA HIS A 32 10.29 10.63 -9.90
C HIS A 32 8.78 10.43 -10.02
N SER A 33 8.09 10.35 -8.88
CA SER A 33 6.65 10.09 -8.83
C SER A 33 5.82 11.35 -8.61
N SER A 34 4.57 11.30 -9.09
CA SER A 34 3.52 12.22 -8.67
C SER A 34 2.34 11.46 -8.06
N PRO A 35 1.78 11.93 -6.92
CA PRO A 35 0.56 11.39 -6.36
C PRO A 35 -0.62 11.49 -7.35
N SER A 36 -1.43 10.45 -7.45
CA SER A 36 -2.58 10.36 -8.36
C SER A 36 -3.74 11.29 -8.00
N HIS A 37 -3.62 12.03 -6.89
CA HIS A 37 -4.55 13.04 -6.42
C HIS A 37 -3.76 14.23 -5.87
N PRO A 38 -4.28 15.47 -6.00
CA PRO A 38 -3.64 16.65 -5.43
C PRO A 38 -3.62 16.58 -3.90
N GLY A 39 -2.59 17.15 -3.30
CA GLY A 39 -2.51 17.36 -1.86
C GLY A 39 -3.54 18.38 -1.36
N PRO A 40 -3.84 18.40 -0.04
CA PRO A 40 -4.68 19.45 0.53
C PRO A 40 -4.10 20.84 0.26
N GLY A 41 -4.88 21.74 -0.35
CA GLY A 41 -4.45 23.10 -0.67
C GLY A 41 -3.46 23.20 -1.84
N GLU A 42 -3.18 22.11 -2.54
CA GLU A 42 -2.29 22.13 -3.71
C GLU A 42 -2.98 22.78 -4.92
N ASP A 43 -2.21 23.54 -5.71
CA ASP A 43 -2.70 24.08 -6.98
C ASP A 43 -3.00 22.97 -7.98
N GLN A 44 -4.24 22.96 -8.47
CA GLN A 44 -4.74 21.92 -9.36
C GLN A 44 -4.03 21.88 -10.71
N ARG A 45 -3.64 23.04 -11.25
CA ARG A 45 -2.98 23.10 -12.56
C ARG A 45 -1.54 22.61 -12.45
N ALA A 46 -0.81 23.06 -11.44
CA ALA A 46 0.54 22.62 -11.13
C ALA A 46 0.60 21.11 -10.86
N TRP A 47 -0.32 20.60 -10.03
CA TRP A 47 -0.44 19.15 -9.79
C TRP A 47 -0.71 18.38 -11.09
N ALA A 48 -1.67 18.84 -11.90
CA ALA A 48 -2.03 18.14 -13.14
C ALA A 48 -0.87 18.14 -14.15
N THR A 49 -0.09 19.22 -14.22
CA THR A 49 1.13 19.27 -15.03
C THR A 49 2.16 18.29 -14.52
N ARG A 50 2.49 18.32 -13.22
CA ARG A 50 3.42 17.36 -12.61
C ARG A 50 2.98 15.91 -12.82
N LEU A 51 1.69 15.61 -12.67
CA LEU A 51 1.15 14.27 -12.88
C LEU A 51 1.28 13.77 -14.33
N ARG A 52 1.21 14.66 -15.32
CA ARG A 52 1.40 14.32 -16.74
C ARG A 52 2.88 14.13 -17.09
N GLU A 53 3.75 14.93 -16.49
CA GLU A 53 5.19 14.94 -16.79
C GLU A 53 5.95 13.86 -16.01
N SER A 54 5.42 13.40 -14.87
CA SER A 54 6.08 12.39 -14.06
C SER A 54 5.99 11.01 -14.71
N PRO A 55 7.13 10.30 -14.89
CA PRO A 55 7.12 8.95 -15.45
C PRO A 55 6.54 7.92 -14.49
N VAL A 56 6.45 8.26 -13.19
CA VAL A 56 5.88 7.40 -12.16
C VAL A 56 4.65 8.05 -11.52
N ARG A 57 3.62 7.22 -11.29
CA ARG A 57 2.40 7.62 -10.58
C ARG A 57 2.22 6.80 -9.32
N ILE A 58 1.97 7.45 -8.19
CA ILE A 58 1.66 6.78 -6.93
C ILE A 58 0.19 6.95 -6.56
N GLN A 59 -0.46 5.86 -6.23
CA GLN A 59 -1.80 5.84 -5.67
C GLN A 59 -1.81 5.08 -4.35
N TRP A 60 -2.32 5.71 -3.29
CA TRP A 60 -2.54 5.04 -2.01
C TRP A 60 -3.89 4.31 -2.00
N ASP A 61 -3.87 2.99 -1.92
CA ASP A 61 -5.05 2.12 -1.89
C ASP A 61 -5.31 1.57 -0.47
N PRO A 62 -6.58 1.37 -0.07
CA PRO A 62 -6.91 0.60 1.13
C PRO A 62 -6.35 -0.81 1.05
N GLU A 63 -5.64 -1.25 2.10
CA GLU A 63 -5.15 -2.62 2.18
C GLU A 63 -6.14 -3.51 2.94
N ARG A 64 -6.16 -4.80 2.60
CA ARG A 64 -7.04 -5.80 3.21
C ARG A 64 -6.31 -7.09 3.49
N ASP A 65 -6.70 -7.78 4.56
CA ASP A 65 -6.20 -9.12 4.86
C ASP A 65 -6.75 -10.18 3.88
N ALA A 66 -6.32 -11.43 4.05
CA ALA A 66 -6.77 -12.54 3.20
C ALA A 66 -8.29 -12.81 3.27
N ARG A 67 -8.95 -12.37 4.34
CA ARG A 67 -10.41 -12.47 4.56
C ARG A 67 -11.15 -11.22 4.10
N LEU A 68 -10.46 -10.27 3.46
CA LEU A 68 -10.97 -8.99 2.96
C LEU A 68 -11.32 -7.96 4.06
N ASN A 69 -10.89 -8.17 5.30
CA ASN A 69 -11.04 -7.16 6.35
C ASN A 69 -10.09 -5.98 6.07
N PRO A 70 -10.53 -4.73 6.28
CA PRO A 70 -9.67 -3.56 6.09
C PRO A 70 -8.52 -3.55 7.12
N LEU A 71 -7.32 -3.18 6.67
CA LEU A 71 -6.15 -3.01 7.52
C LEU A 71 -5.94 -1.54 7.91
N PRO A 72 -5.28 -1.26 9.05
CA PRO A 72 -5.06 0.11 9.54
C PRO A 72 -4.01 0.87 8.71
N TYR A 73 -3.41 0.23 7.72
CA TYR A 73 -2.46 0.81 6.80
C TYR A 73 -2.96 0.78 5.35
N ARG A 74 -2.22 1.49 4.50
CA ARG A 74 -2.45 1.63 3.07
C ARG A 74 -1.27 1.03 2.33
N SER A 75 -1.53 0.60 1.11
CA SER A 75 -0.49 0.19 0.18
C SER A 75 -0.38 1.20 -0.94
N ILE A 76 0.82 1.36 -1.48
CA ILE A 76 1.03 2.13 -2.71
C ILE A 76 0.85 1.21 -3.92
N GLN A 77 0.13 1.70 -4.91
CA GLN A 77 0.18 1.21 -6.27
C GLN A 77 1.06 2.17 -7.07
N ILE A 78 2.05 1.60 -7.76
CA ILE A 78 3.01 2.33 -8.58
C ILE A 78 2.67 2.04 -10.05
N GLY A 79 2.31 3.09 -10.79
CA GLY A 79 2.17 3.05 -12.24
C GLY A 79 3.43 3.59 -12.89
N LEU A 80 3.96 2.87 -13.88
CA LEU A 80 5.16 3.25 -14.63
C LEU A 80 4.77 3.67 -16.06
N SER A 81 5.44 4.68 -16.58
CA SER A 81 5.28 5.21 -17.94
C SER A 81 6.57 5.87 -18.42
N GLY A 82 6.71 6.06 -19.74
CA GLY A 82 7.91 6.66 -20.33
C GLY A 82 9.18 5.93 -19.89
N GLU A 83 10.23 6.69 -19.56
CA GLU A 83 11.55 6.13 -19.18
C GLU A 83 11.51 5.15 -18.00
N ALA A 84 10.49 5.26 -17.12
CA ALA A 84 10.40 4.35 -15.98
C ALA A 84 10.06 2.91 -16.41
N VAL A 85 9.43 2.72 -17.58
CA VAL A 85 9.15 1.38 -18.12
C VAL A 85 10.45 0.73 -18.59
N ASP A 86 11.23 1.45 -19.40
CA ASP A 86 12.49 0.93 -19.96
C ASP A 86 13.47 0.59 -18.84
N ARG A 87 13.66 1.51 -17.89
CA ARG A 87 14.51 1.27 -16.71
C ARG A 87 14.01 0.10 -15.86
N TYR A 88 12.70 -0.05 -15.67
CA TYR A 88 12.15 -1.18 -14.91
C TYR A 88 12.48 -2.53 -15.56
N VAL A 89 12.34 -2.61 -16.88
CA VAL A 89 12.57 -3.84 -17.65
C VAL A 89 14.06 -4.14 -17.76
N ASP A 90 14.86 -3.14 -18.14
CA ASP A 90 16.24 -3.34 -18.58
C ASP A 90 17.27 -3.16 -17.45
N GLU A 91 16.96 -2.38 -16.41
CA GLU A 91 17.93 -2.00 -15.39
C GLU A 91 17.57 -2.50 -13.98
N TRP A 92 16.30 -2.36 -13.57
CA TRP A 92 15.93 -2.58 -12.16
C TRP A 92 15.56 -4.03 -11.86
N THR A 93 14.97 -4.75 -12.82
CA THR A 93 14.46 -6.11 -12.59
C THR A 93 15.61 -7.12 -12.43
N ALA A 94 15.76 -7.63 -11.21
CA ALA A 94 16.78 -8.61 -10.86
C ALA A 94 16.30 -10.06 -11.05
N SER A 95 15.03 -10.33 -10.76
CA SER A 95 14.45 -11.67 -10.95
C SER A 95 12.92 -11.65 -11.02
N ILE A 96 12.35 -12.62 -11.71
CA ILE A 96 10.91 -12.86 -11.78
C ILE A 96 10.62 -14.29 -11.33
N THR A 97 9.75 -14.44 -10.33
CA THR A 97 9.38 -15.74 -9.76
C THR A 97 7.87 -15.93 -9.85
N ASP A 98 7.41 -17.02 -10.43
CA ASP A 98 5.99 -17.41 -10.36
C ASP A 98 5.66 -17.91 -8.95
N ILE A 99 4.85 -17.14 -8.22
CA ILE A 99 4.42 -17.43 -6.86
C ILE A 99 2.97 -17.92 -6.77
N THR A 100 2.36 -18.29 -7.91
CA THR A 100 0.95 -18.70 -7.98
C THR A 100 0.64 -19.83 -7.01
N ALA A 101 1.50 -20.86 -6.95
CA ALA A 101 1.31 -22.00 -6.06
C ALA A 101 1.43 -21.60 -4.57
N ALA A 102 2.40 -20.76 -4.23
CA ALA A 102 2.61 -20.27 -2.87
C ALA A 102 1.39 -19.48 -2.36
N LEU A 103 0.78 -18.65 -3.21
CA LEU A 103 -0.46 -17.94 -2.89
C LEU A 103 -1.65 -18.88 -2.71
N GLY A 104 -1.72 -19.98 -3.45
CA GLY A 104 -2.72 -21.03 -3.23
C GLY A 104 -2.61 -21.66 -1.85
N ALA A 105 -1.39 -21.92 -1.37
CA ALA A 105 -1.14 -22.41 -0.01
C ALA A 105 -1.51 -21.37 1.06
N LEU A 106 -1.14 -20.10 0.85
CA LEU A 106 -1.49 -18.98 1.74
C LEU A 106 -3.01 -18.83 1.88
N ARG A 107 -3.73 -18.81 0.76
CA ARG A 107 -5.19 -18.68 0.74
C ARG A 107 -5.88 -19.84 1.47
N ALA A 108 -5.32 -21.04 1.38
CA ALA A 108 -5.83 -22.21 2.07
C ALA A 108 -5.38 -22.33 3.53
N GLY A 109 -4.66 -21.34 4.06
CA GLY A 109 -4.17 -21.35 5.45
C GLY A 109 -3.05 -22.35 5.72
N ARG A 110 -2.40 -22.88 4.68
CA ARG A 110 -1.27 -23.84 4.80
C ARG A 110 0.10 -23.18 4.80
N ALA A 111 0.14 -21.87 4.61
CA ALA A 111 1.35 -21.05 4.68
C ALA A 111 1.00 -19.71 5.33
N ALA A 112 2.01 -19.05 5.90
CA ALA A 112 1.92 -17.69 6.42
C ALA A 112 2.66 -16.73 5.46
N PRO A 113 2.26 -15.46 5.39
CA PRO A 113 3.04 -14.47 4.65
C PRO A 113 4.40 -14.26 5.36
N PRO A 114 5.44 -13.82 4.63
CA PRO A 114 6.69 -13.43 5.26
C PRO A 114 6.45 -12.28 6.24
N ALA A 115 7.27 -12.22 7.30
CA ALA A 115 7.20 -11.12 8.26
C ALA A 115 7.52 -9.77 7.59
N GLU A 116 6.60 -8.81 7.70
CA GLU A 116 6.79 -7.47 7.18
C GLU A 116 7.81 -6.69 8.00
N ARG A 117 8.68 -5.94 7.33
CA ARG A 117 9.64 -5.03 7.97
C ARG A 117 9.45 -3.62 7.42
N PRO A 118 9.47 -2.57 8.26
CA PRO A 118 9.43 -1.20 7.77
C PRO A 118 10.55 -0.94 6.76
N TYR A 119 10.18 -0.39 5.61
CA TYR A 119 11.16 0.03 4.61
C TYR A 119 11.91 1.28 5.13
N PRO A 120 13.25 1.31 5.13
CA PRO A 120 14.04 2.46 5.58
C PRO A 120 14.01 3.57 4.53
N LEU A 121 12.87 4.26 4.43
CA LEU A 121 12.63 5.29 3.41
C LEU A 121 13.60 6.46 3.56
N PRO A 122 14.40 6.81 2.53
CA PRO A 122 15.27 7.98 2.57
C PRO A 122 14.53 9.28 2.92
N SER A 123 15.19 10.12 3.72
CA SER A 123 14.70 11.45 4.07
C SER A 123 14.53 12.30 2.81
N GLY A 124 13.29 12.69 2.50
CA GLY A 124 12.93 13.44 1.30
C GLY A 124 11.86 12.76 0.45
N LEU A 125 11.83 11.42 0.41
CA LEU A 125 10.85 10.69 -0.42
C LEU A 125 9.44 10.71 0.16
N ALA A 126 9.31 10.84 1.49
CA ALA A 126 8.00 10.91 2.15
C ALA A 126 7.13 12.07 1.64
N GLY A 127 7.73 13.21 1.30
CA GLY A 127 7.02 14.35 0.73
C GLY A 127 6.59 14.14 -0.71
N VAL A 128 7.38 13.39 -1.49
CA VAL A 128 7.14 13.12 -2.91
C VAL A 128 5.97 12.14 -3.10
N ILE A 129 5.95 11.05 -2.33
CA ILE A 129 4.91 10.01 -2.44
C ILE A 129 3.55 10.44 -1.86
N GLY A 130 3.47 11.65 -1.28
CA GLY A 130 2.28 12.25 -0.72
C GLY A 130 1.87 11.66 0.64
N PRO A 131 0.91 12.31 1.33
CA PRO A 131 0.48 11.89 2.66
C PRO A 131 -0.15 10.50 2.61
N ARG A 132 0.21 9.67 3.59
CA ARG A 132 -0.53 8.44 3.89
C ARG A 132 -1.92 8.85 4.37
N ARG A 133 -2.90 8.91 3.45
CA ARG A 133 -4.29 9.21 3.83
C ARG A 133 -4.80 8.07 4.71
N THR A 134 -4.85 8.30 6.02
CA THR A 134 -5.54 7.41 6.94
C THR A 134 -7.01 7.29 6.51
N PRO A 135 -7.64 6.11 6.64
CA PRO A 135 -9.08 6.02 6.44
C PRO A 135 -9.78 7.00 7.38
N SER A 136 -10.65 7.84 6.83
CA SER A 136 -11.81 8.34 7.55
C SER A 136 -12.75 7.16 7.82
N GLY A 137 -12.45 6.40 8.88
CA GLY A 137 -13.34 5.47 9.56
C GLY A 137 -13.49 5.92 11.01
N PRO A 138 -14.60 5.57 11.70
CA PRO A 138 -14.85 6.12 13.03
C PRO A 138 -13.68 5.80 13.95
N ALA A 139 -13.27 6.80 14.73
CA ALA A 139 -12.34 6.59 15.83
C ALA A 139 -12.86 5.40 16.64
N VAL A 140 -12.04 4.36 16.78
CA VAL A 140 -12.31 3.28 17.72
C VAL A 140 -12.43 3.97 19.08
N ALA A 141 -13.66 4.09 19.58
CA ALA A 141 -13.90 4.59 20.91
C ALA A 141 -13.14 3.67 21.85
N ASP A 142 -12.23 4.27 22.62
CA ASP A 142 -11.59 3.59 23.73
C ASP A 142 -12.69 3.16 24.70
N HIS A 143 -13.04 1.88 24.69
CA HIS A 143 -13.85 1.26 25.72
C HIS A 143 -12.94 0.89 26.89
N SER A 144 -12.33 1.91 27.50
CA SER A 144 -11.83 1.84 28.86
C SER A 144 -13.05 1.93 29.79
N GLY A 145 -13.64 0.76 30.05
CA GLY A 145 -14.66 0.59 31.08
C GLY A 145 -14.09 0.93 32.45
N GLY A 146 -14.50 2.07 32.98
CA GLY A 146 -14.34 2.44 34.39
C GLY A 146 -15.68 2.87 34.95
N ARG A 147 -16.39 1.93 35.59
CA ARG A 147 -17.62 2.23 36.36
C ARG A 147 -17.30 3.23 37.49
N PRO A 148 -18.00 4.36 37.63
CA PRO A 148 -17.97 5.09 38.89
C PRO A 148 -18.77 4.32 39.94
N GLY A 149 -18.11 4.01 41.06
CA GLY A 149 -18.70 3.35 42.21
C GLY A 149 -19.85 4.18 42.78
N VAL A 150 -21.00 3.53 42.96
CA VAL A 150 -22.14 4.06 43.69
C VAL A 150 -21.78 4.07 45.17
N ALA A 151 -21.82 5.24 45.80
CA ALA A 151 -21.73 5.41 47.24
C ALA A 151 -22.95 4.78 47.91
N ALA A 152 -22.71 3.96 48.94
CA ALA A 152 -23.74 3.41 49.81
C ALA A 152 -24.25 4.49 50.80
N PRO A 153 -25.54 4.50 51.17
CA PRO A 153 -26.03 5.32 52.27
C PRO A 153 -25.75 4.65 53.62
N VAL A 154 -25.34 5.47 54.58
CA VAL A 154 -25.22 5.14 56.01
C VAL A 154 -26.61 5.03 56.62
N SER A 155 -26.88 3.96 57.36
CA SER A 155 -27.99 3.84 58.31
C SER A 155 -27.59 2.85 59.40
N GLY A 156 -27.57 3.30 60.65
CA GLY A 156 -27.17 2.55 61.84
C GLY A 156 -26.31 3.37 62.78
#